data_AF-A0A0F9L8R7-F1
#
_entry.id   AF-A0A0F9L8R7-F1
#
_cell.length_a   1.000
_cell.length_b   1.000
_cell.length_c   1.000
_cell.angle_alpha   90.00
_cell.angle_beta   90.00
_cell.angle_gamma   90.00
#
_symmetry.space_group_name_H-M   'P 1'
#
loop_
_entity.id
_entity.type
_entity.pdbx_description
1 polymer ?
#
loop_
_entity_poly.entity_id
_entity_poly.type
_entity_poly.pdbx_seq_one_letter_code
_entity_poly.pdbx_strand_id
1 'polypeptide(L)'
;MDVDVSELIGKARAWMNEGQGKWVCLGAGGVLILLACLIFLSGSGGTEAGEILDRGLLAKYLCTKCKASGEVRVRFSPGDGVNFASKFPIDCPKCGAPDSAVLAIKCTACKKPMAASDEPIYKCPHCKKVYDNTIRPG
;
A
#
# COMPACT_ATOMS: atom_id res chain seq x y z
N MET A 1 -30.80 46.16 -11.69
CA MET A 1 -30.01 46.53 -10.49
C MET A 1 -28.90 45.51 -10.41
N ASP A 2 -27.87 45.72 -11.21
CA ASP A 2 -26.70 44.86 -11.24
C ASP A 2 -25.88 45.17 -10.01
N VAL A 3 -25.84 44.20 -9.08
CA VAL A 3 -25.02 44.31 -7.89
C VAL A 3 -23.58 44.13 -8.35
N ASP A 4 -22.81 45.22 -8.33
CA ASP A 4 -21.42 45.25 -8.78
C ASP A 4 -20.56 44.34 -7.87
N VAL A 5 -20.38 43.09 -8.31
CA VAL A 5 -19.70 42.02 -7.57
C VAL A 5 -18.28 42.45 -7.15
N SER A 6 -17.65 43.32 -7.94
CA SER A 6 -16.32 43.89 -7.68
C SER A 6 -16.30 44.79 -6.44
N GLU A 7 -17.36 45.56 -6.19
CA GLU A 7 -17.47 46.45 -5.02
C GLU A 7 -17.70 45.64 -3.74
N LEU A 8 -18.49 44.56 -3.83
CA LEU A 8 -18.70 43.62 -2.73
C LEU A 8 -17.41 42.90 -2.34
N ILE A 9 -16.62 42.45 -3.31
CA ILE A 9 -15.33 41.78 -3.06
C ILE A 9 -14.33 42.76 -2.41
N GLY A 10 -14.32 44.02 -2.85
CA GLY A 10 -13.47 45.07 -2.26
C GLY A 10 -13.80 45.32 -0.79
N LYS A 11 -15.08 45.49 -0.46
CA LYS A 11 -15.55 45.69 0.93
C LYS A 11 -15.30 44.47 1.82
N ALA A 12 -15.49 43.26 1.29
CA ALA A 12 -15.17 42.03 2.02
C ALA A 12 -13.66 41.92 2.32
N ARG A 13 -12.80 42.28 1.37
CA ARG A 13 -11.34 42.25 1.55
C ARG A 13 -10.84 43.29 2.56
N ALA A 14 -11.43 44.48 2.57
CA ALA A 14 -11.13 45.50 3.56
C ALA A 14 -11.57 45.04 4.98
N TRP A 15 -12.77 44.47 5.10
CA TRP A 15 -13.29 43.95 6.37
C TRP A 15 -12.47 42.77 6.92
N MET A 16 -11.98 41.87 6.06
CA MET A 16 -11.10 40.77 6.51
C MET A 16 -9.75 41.27 7.06
N ASN A 17 -9.28 42.45 6.63
CA ASN A 17 -7.98 43.00 7.00
C ASN A 17 -8.04 44.01 8.16
N GLU A 18 -9.23 44.55 8.51
CA GLU A 18 -9.41 45.52 9.60
C GLU A 18 -10.36 45.03 10.71
N GLY A 19 -10.10 45.45 11.95
CA GLY A 19 -11.00 45.24 13.08
C GLY A 19 -11.28 43.78 13.45
N GLN A 20 -12.56 43.44 13.66
CA GLN A 20 -13.02 42.13 14.15
C GLN A 20 -12.89 41.01 13.11
N GLY A 21 -12.91 41.32 11.80
CA GLY A 21 -12.81 40.33 10.73
C GLY A 21 -11.47 39.60 10.71
N LYS A 22 -10.38 40.31 11.02
CA LYS A 22 -9.03 39.71 11.15
C LYS A 22 -8.97 38.66 12.25
N TRP A 23 -9.61 38.89 13.40
CA TRP A 23 -9.67 37.94 14.52
C TRP A 23 -10.53 36.72 14.20
N VAL A 24 -11.62 36.90 13.45
CA VAL A 24 -12.46 35.79 12.96
C VAL A 24 -11.69 34.93 11.96
N CYS A 25 -10.97 35.52 11.01
CA CYS A 25 -10.15 34.78 10.04
C CYS A 25 -8.96 34.06 10.70
N LEU A 26 -8.27 34.71 11.64
CA LEU A 26 -7.19 34.08 12.41
C LEU A 26 -7.72 32.97 13.33
N GLY A 27 -8.88 33.16 13.95
CA GLY A 27 -9.55 32.15 14.76
C GLY A 27 -9.96 30.94 13.92
N ALA A 28 -10.64 31.15 12.78
CA ALA A 28 -11.05 30.07 11.89
C ALA A 28 -9.85 29.32 11.29
N GLY A 29 -8.81 30.05 10.86
CA GLY A 29 -7.55 29.46 10.40
C GLY A 29 -6.84 28.68 11.50
N GLY A 30 -6.77 29.24 12.70
CA GLY A 30 -6.19 28.59 13.87
C GLY A 30 -6.92 27.33 14.29
N VAL A 31 -8.26 27.32 14.24
CA VAL A 31 -9.09 26.13 14.49
C VAL A 31 -8.83 25.05 13.45
N LEU A 32 -8.75 25.39 12.16
CA LEU A 32 -8.44 24.42 11.10
C LEU A 32 -7.03 23.85 11.24
N ILE A 33 -6.04 24.67 11.61
CA ILE A 33 -4.67 24.23 11.87
C ILE A 33 -4.62 23.36 13.13
N LEU A 34 -5.33 23.71 14.19
CA LEU A 34 -5.46 22.88 15.40
C LEU A 34 -6.16 21.56 15.11
N LEU A 35 -7.21 21.56 14.28
CA LEU A 35 -7.90 20.35 13.86
C LEU A 35 -6.98 19.46 13.00
N ALA A 36 -6.20 20.06 12.08
CA ALA A 36 -5.20 19.33 11.31
C ALA A 36 -4.09 18.77 12.20
N CYS A 37 -3.56 19.55 13.15
CA CYS A 37 -2.59 19.09 14.13
C CYS A 37 -3.16 17.98 15.02
N LEU A 38 -4.44 18.07 15.42
CA LEU A 38 -5.13 17.00 16.15
C LEU A 38 -5.27 15.75 15.29
N ILE A 39 -5.57 15.85 13.99
CA ILE A 39 -5.58 14.70 13.09
C ILE A 39 -4.18 14.10 12.95
N PHE A 40 -3.13 14.90 12.87
CA PHE A 40 -1.74 14.43 12.81
C PHE A 40 -1.23 13.85 14.14
N LEU A 41 -1.68 14.37 15.29
CA LEU A 41 -1.31 13.90 16.63
C LEU A 41 -2.17 12.71 17.10
N SER A 42 -3.44 12.65 16.72
CA SER A 42 -4.30 11.46 16.85
C SER A 42 -3.98 10.41 15.77
N GLY A 43 -3.31 10.81 14.69
CA GLY A 43 -2.64 9.95 13.73
C GLY A 43 -1.26 9.47 14.19
N SER A 44 -0.95 9.57 15.50
CA SER A 44 0.24 8.96 16.10
C SER A 44 0.11 7.42 16.12
N GLY A 45 0.46 6.83 14.97
CA GLY A 45 1.59 5.90 14.95
C GLY A 45 1.50 4.61 15.77
N GLY A 46 0.33 3.98 15.91
CA GLY A 46 0.30 2.69 16.57
C GLY A 46 -1.03 1.97 16.58
N THR A 47 -1.43 1.36 15.46
CA THR A 47 -2.25 0.12 15.46
C THR A 47 -2.32 -0.55 14.08
N GLU A 48 -2.35 0.19 12.97
CA GLU A 48 -2.55 -0.45 11.65
C GLU A 48 -1.30 -1.20 11.14
N ALA A 49 -0.11 -0.61 11.29
CA ALA A 49 1.14 -1.30 10.92
C ALA A 49 1.41 -2.53 11.80
N GLY A 50 1.05 -2.47 13.09
CA GLY A 50 1.18 -3.58 14.04
C GLY A 50 0.23 -4.74 13.76
N GLU A 51 -1.03 -4.46 13.40
CA GLU A 51 -1.99 -5.52 13.05
C GLU A 51 -1.65 -6.23 11.73
N ILE A 52 -1.05 -5.52 10.75
CA ILE A 52 -0.57 -6.15 9.51
C ILE A 52 0.67 -7.03 9.78
N LEU A 53 1.56 -6.60 10.67
CA LEU A 53 2.73 -7.39 11.09
C LEU A 53 2.32 -8.68 11.81
N ASP A 54 1.32 -8.62 12.69
CA ASP A 54 0.91 -9.75 13.55
C ASP A 54 -0.02 -10.75 12.83
N ARG A 55 -0.84 -10.30 11.86
CA ARG A 55 -1.68 -11.20 11.03
C ARG A 55 -0.87 -11.99 9.99
N GLY A 56 0.29 -11.48 9.57
CA GLY A 56 1.12 -12.02 8.50
C GLY A 56 0.49 -11.89 7.10
N LEU A 57 1.31 -11.92 6.05
CA LEU A 57 0.81 -11.96 4.68
C LEU A 57 0.46 -13.40 4.28
N LEU A 58 -0.69 -13.56 3.65
CA LEU A 58 -1.09 -14.83 3.07
C LEU A 58 -0.47 -14.94 1.67
N ALA A 59 0.51 -15.82 1.52
CA ALA A 59 1.21 -16.02 0.26
C ALA A 59 1.01 -17.41 -0.29
N LYS A 60 1.00 -17.48 -1.61
CA LYS A 60 0.99 -18.74 -2.33
C LYS A 60 2.41 -19.23 -2.46
N TYR A 61 2.62 -20.51 -2.16
CA TYR A 61 3.90 -21.16 -2.36
C TYR A 61 3.80 -22.26 -3.42
N LEU A 62 4.93 -22.57 -4.05
CA LEU A 62 5.10 -23.73 -4.93
C LEU A 62 6.40 -24.43 -4.53
N CYS A 63 6.30 -25.70 -4.14
CA CYS A 63 7.48 -26.50 -3.84
C CYS A 63 8.16 -26.98 -5.12
N THR A 64 9.45 -26.69 -5.27
CA THR A 64 10.25 -27.12 -6.42
C THR A 64 10.51 -28.63 -6.41
N LYS A 65 10.53 -29.26 -5.22
CA LYS A 65 10.76 -30.70 -4.99
C LYS A 65 9.49 -31.54 -5.18
N CYS A 66 8.47 -31.34 -4.34
CA CYS A 66 7.25 -32.17 -4.36
C CYS A 66 6.13 -31.63 -5.26
N LYS A 67 6.33 -30.47 -5.91
CA LYS A 67 5.35 -29.79 -6.77
C LYS A 67 4.04 -29.41 -6.07
N ALA A 68 3.96 -29.56 -4.75
CA ALA A 68 2.81 -29.10 -3.98
C ALA A 68 2.73 -27.57 -4.03
N SER A 69 1.52 -27.06 -4.17
CA SER A 69 1.21 -25.64 -4.06
C SER A 69 0.13 -25.44 -3.01
N GLY A 70 0.22 -24.33 -2.28
CA GLY A 70 -0.77 -23.99 -1.26
C GLY A 70 -0.60 -22.55 -0.81
N GLU A 71 -1.29 -22.22 0.28
CA GLU A 71 -1.20 -20.92 0.92
C GLU A 71 -0.49 -21.09 2.27
N VAL A 72 0.40 -20.14 2.59
CA VAL A 72 1.16 -20.08 3.83
C VAL A 72 1.07 -18.66 4.37
N ARG A 73 0.86 -18.52 5.68
CA ARG A 73 1.00 -17.22 6.34
C ARG A 73 2.46 -17.01 6.70
N VAL A 74 3.04 -15.98 6.13
CA VAL A 74 4.40 -15.55 6.46
C VAL A 74 4.27 -14.34 7.37
N ARG A 75 4.81 -14.45 8.59
CA ARG A 75 4.81 -13.36 9.57
C ARG A 75 5.91 -12.35 9.21
N PHE A 76 5.65 -11.08 9.48
CA PHE A 76 6.65 -10.03 9.39
C PHE A 76 7.17 -9.73 10.79
N SER A 77 8.48 -9.64 10.96
CA SER A 77 9.06 -9.06 12.16
C SER A 77 9.33 -7.57 11.93
N PRO A 78 9.12 -6.71 12.96
CA PRO A 78 9.52 -5.32 12.90
C PRO A 78 11.05 -5.24 12.76
N GLY A 79 11.53 -5.12 11.53
CA GLY A 79 12.95 -5.20 11.16
C GLY A 79 13.19 -5.78 9.75
N ASP A 80 12.23 -6.56 9.21
CA ASP A 80 12.37 -7.22 7.91
C ASP A 80 12.21 -6.29 6.70
N GLY A 81 11.80 -5.04 6.93
CA GLY A 81 11.39 -4.12 5.87
C GLY A 81 10.14 -4.59 5.12
N VAL A 82 9.80 -3.90 4.02
CA VAL A 82 8.60 -4.18 3.21
C VAL A 82 8.81 -5.31 2.20
N ASN A 83 9.97 -5.96 2.21
CA ASN A 83 10.37 -6.86 1.13
C ASN A 83 9.91 -8.31 1.38
N PHE A 84 8.63 -8.57 1.14
CA PHE A 84 8.01 -9.87 1.34
C PHE A 84 8.68 -11.03 0.58
N ALA A 85 9.20 -10.75 -0.62
CA ALA A 85 9.85 -11.76 -1.46
C ALA A 85 11.13 -12.32 -0.83
N SER A 86 11.81 -11.55 0.03
CA SER A 86 13.05 -11.98 0.70
C SER A 86 12.85 -13.11 1.71
N LYS A 87 11.60 -13.36 2.13
CA LYS A 87 11.27 -14.48 3.02
C LYS A 87 11.21 -15.82 2.30
N PHE A 88 11.24 -15.84 0.97
CA PHE A 88 11.30 -17.06 0.18
C PHE A 88 12.72 -17.23 -0.39
N PRO A 89 13.19 -18.49 -0.56
CA PRO A 89 12.47 -19.74 -0.33
C PRO A 89 12.28 -20.08 1.17
N ILE A 90 11.25 -20.88 1.46
CA ILE A 90 10.97 -21.44 2.79
C ILE A 90 10.95 -22.97 2.74
N ASP A 91 10.96 -23.60 3.91
CA ASP A 91 10.73 -25.03 4.06
C ASP A 91 9.33 -25.41 3.54
N CYS A 92 9.25 -26.50 2.79
CA CYS A 92 7.96 -26.91 2.24
C CYS A 92 7.01 -27.41 3.33
N PRO A 93 5.83 -26.79 3.53
CA PRO A 93 4.87 -27.23 4.54
C PRO A 93 4.30 -28.64 4.30
N LYS A 94 4.39 -29.14 3.06
CA LYS A 94 3.84 -30.43 2.63
C LYS A 94 4.83 -31.59 2.76
N CYS A 95 6.10 -31.38 2.42
CA CYS A 95 7.10 -32.44 2.40
C CYS A 95 8.30 -32.20 3.33
N GLY A 96 8.34 -31.07 4.04
CA GLY A 96 9.42 -30.72 4.98
C GLY A 96 10.78 -30.48 4.33
N ALA A 97 10.87 -30.43 3.00
CA ALA A 97 12.14 -30.19 2.33
C ALA A 97 12.58 -28.73 2.54
N PRO A 98 13.79 -28.48 3.07
CA PRO A 98 14.24 -27.13 3.37
C PRO A 98 14.45 -26.30 2.10
N ASP A 99 14.24 -24.98 2.21
CA ASP A 99 14.46 -23.99 1.14
C ASP A 99 13.88 -24.36 -0.24
N SER A 100 12.76 -25.08 -0.24
CA SER A 100 12.22 -25.67 -1.48
C SER A 100 10.89 -25.07 -1.93
N ALA A 101 10.18 -24.38 -1.04
CA ALA A 101 8.95 -23.67 -1.38
C ALA A 101 9.28 -22.24 -1.77
N VAL A 102 9.03 -21.89 -3.02
CA VAL A 102 9.22 -20.53 -3.56
C VAL A 102 7.89 -19.79 -3.63
N LEU A 103 7.94 -18.47 -3.71
CA LEU A 103 6.75 -17.65 -3.93
C LEU A 103 6.08 -18.06 -5.24
N ALA A 104 4.76 -18.23 -5.23
CA ALA A 104 3.99 -18.65 -6.37
C ALA A 104 2.96 -17.61 -6.80
N ILE A 105 2.85 -17.42 -8.10
CA ILE A 105 1.83 -16.59 -8.76
C ILE A 105 0.94 -17.48 -9.63
N LYS A 106 -0.30 -17.05 -9.88
CA LYS A 106 -1.19 -17.73 -10.83
C LYS A 106 -1.02 -17.13 -12.22
N CYS A 107 -0.78 -17.97 -13.21
CA CYS A 107 -0.81 -17.56 -14.61
C CYS A 107 -2.20 -17.02 -14.96
N THR A 108 -2.30 -15.80 -15.51
CA THR A 108 -3.61 -15.20 -15.81
C THR A 108 -4.33 -15.93 -16.94
N ALA A 109 -3.59 -16.54 -17.87
CA ALA A 109 -4.14 -17.31 -18.98
C ALA A 109 -4.57 -18.74 -18.60
N CYS A 110 -3.67 -19.57 -18.05
CA CYS A 110 -3.99 -20.98 -17.77
C CYS A 110 -4.38 -21.27 -16.32
N LYS A 111 -4.40 -20.24 -15.45
CA LYS A 111 -4.75 -20.29 -14.02
C LYS A 111 -3.90 -21.23 -13.15
N LYS A 112 -2.91 -21.93 -13.73
CA LYS A 112 -1.98 -22.79 -13.01
C LYS A 112 -0.98 -21.97 -12.18
N PRO A 113 -0.58 -22.47 -11.00
CA PRO A 113 0.47 -21.85 -10.21
C PRO A 113 1.84 -22.01 -10.90
N MET A 114 2.67 -20.99 -10.78
CA MET A 114 4.05 -20.96 -11.25
C MET A 114 4.89 -20.16 -10.26
N ALA A 115 6.21 -20.36 -10.25
CA ALA A 115 7.11 -19.55 -9.45
C ALA A 115 6.99 -18.08 -9.87
N ALA A 116 6.99 -17.17 -8.89
CA ALA A 116 7.20 -15.76 -9.15
C ALA A 116 8.57 -15.58 -9.82
N SER A 117 8.64 -14.68 -10.80
CA SER A 117 9.88 -14.30 -11.45
C SER A 117 10.05 -12.79 -11.33
N ASP A 118 11.24 -12.38 -10.90
CA ASP A 118 11.68 -10.99 -10.88
C ASP A 118 12.23 -10.54 -12.25
N GLU A 119 12.25 -11.44 -13.23
CA GLU A 119 12.68 -11.11 -14.58
C GLU A 119 11.70 -10.11 -15.22
N PRO A 120 12.22 -9.13 -15.99
CA PRO A 120 11.40 -8.16 -16.70
C PRO A 120 10.47 -8.84 -17.71
N ILE A 121 10.92 -9.94 -18.31
CA ILE A 121 10.13 -10.76 -19.22
C ILE A 121 10.19 -12.20 -18.74
N TYR A 122 9.05 -12.79 -18.44
CA TYR A 122 8.97 -14.19 -18.00
C TYR A 122 7.90 -14.97 -18.78
N LYS A 123 8.07 -16.29 -18.86
CA LYS A 123 7.15 -17.18 -19.58
C LYS A 123 6.48 -18.15 -18.63
N CYS A 124 5.18 -18.34 -18.78
CA CYS A 124 4.49 -19.40 -18.05
C CYS A 124 5.02 -20.78 -18.47
N PRO A 125 5.50 -21.62 -17.53
CA PRO A 125 6.05 -22.93 -17.88
C PRO A 125 4.99 -23.86 -18.48
N HIS A 126 3.72 -23.67 -18.13
CA HIS A 126 2.60 -24.53 -18.51
C HIS A 126 1.99 -24.20 -19.88
N CYS A 127 1.73 -22.92 -20.17
CA CYS A 127 1.07 -22.50 -21.42
C CYS A 127 1.95 -21.65 -22.34
N LYS A 128 3.21 -21.41 -21.96
CA LYS A 128 4.21 -20.63 -22.71
C LYS A 128 3.85 -19.17 -23.00
N LYS A 129 2.74 -18.66 -22.44
CA LYS A 129 2.40 -17.22 -22.51
C LYS A 129 3.51 -16.38 -21.89
N VAL A 130 3.91 -15.33 -22.61
CA VAL A 130 4.93 -14.36 -22.19
C VAL A 130 4.26 -13.23 -21.42
N TYR A 131 4.91 -12.79 -20.36
CA TYR A 131 4.51 -11.66 -19.53
C TYR A 131 5.66 -10.67 -19.45
N ASP A 132 5.33 -9.39 -19.49
CA ASP A 132 6.26 -8.29 -19.34
C ASP A 132 5.93 -7.54 -18.03
N ASN A 133 6.83 -7.64 -17.06
CA ASN A 133 6.75 -7.00 -15.75
C ASN A 133 7.27 -5.54 -15.77
N THR A 134 7.80 -5.05 -16.89
CA THR A 134 8.25 -3.66 -17.01
C THR A 134 7.10 -2.67 -17.19
N ILE A 135 5.94 -3.16 -17.64
CA ILE A 135 4.73 -2.37 -17.85
C ILE A 135 3.95 -2.31 -16.52
N ARG A 136 4.41 -1.54 -15.54
CA ARG A 136 3.54 -1.15 -14.41
C ARG A 136 2.57 -0.06 -14.89
N PRO A 137 1.24 -0.20 -14.72
CA PRO A 137 0.36 0.95 -14.82
C PRO A 137 0.72 1.90 -13.67
N GLY A 138 1.17 3.10 -14.04
CA GLY A 138 1.29 4.23 -13.12
C GLY A 138 -0.07 4.76 -12.68
#